data_AF-A0A1C6R754-F1
#
_entry.id   AF-A0A1C6R754-F1
#
_cell.length_a   1.000
_cell.length_b   1.000
_cell.length_c   1.000
_cell.angle_alpha   90.00
_cell.angle_beta   90.00
_cell.angle_gamma   90.00
#
_symmetry.space_group_name_H-M   'P 1'
#
loop_
_entity.id
_entity.type
_entity.pdbx_description
1 polymer ?
#
loop_
_entity_poly.entity_id
_entity_poly.type
_entity_poly.pdbx_seq_one_letter_code
_entity_poly.pdbx_strand_id
1 'polypeptide(L)'
;MAEPQRHPEEFREPSTTDLAAIEQEMPLIEAEVMLLDAQITLLFSDAAPSEVDWQRLRRAQRRVLREARALLAVRNLSVRQVA
;
A
#
# COMPACT_ATOMS: atom_id res chain seq x y z
N MET A 1 29.00 22.34 23.08
CA MET A 1 27.78 21.72 22.53
C MET A 1 27.63 22.26 21.13
N ALA A 2 28.05 21.51 20.10
CA ALA A 2 27.84 21.93 18.71
C ALA A 2 26.39 21.60 18.33
N GLU A 3 25.62 22.60 17.89
CA GLU A 3 24.31 22.36 17.28
C GLU A 3 24.48 21.39 16.11
N PRO A 4 23.60 20.38 15.96
CA PRO A 4 23.63 19.54 14.78
C PRO A 4 23.32 20.44 13.59
N GLN A 5 24.24 20.49 12.62
CA GLN A 5 24.04 21.18 11.35
C GLN A 5 22.81 20.54 10.69
N ARG A 6 21.65 21.19 10.80
CA ARG A 6 20.51 20.84 9.97
C ARG A 6 20.92 21.19 8.54
N HIS A 7 21.19 20.17 7.72
CA HIS A 7 21.44 20.35 6.30
C HIS A 7 20.18 20.99 5.70
N PRO A 8 20.25 22.24 5.21
CA PRO A 8 19.08 22.95 4.69
C PRO A 8 18.47 22.29 3.43
N GLU A 9 19.20 21.34 2.83
CA GLU A 9 18.79 20.56 1.66
C GLU A 9 17.92 19.32 2.01
N GLU A 10 17.80 18.93 3.29
CA GLU A 10 17.19 17.64 3.67
C GLU A 10 15.64 17.62 3.68
N PHE A 11 14.98 18.78 3.61
CA PHE A 11 13.51 18.87 3.52
C PHE A 11 13.08 19.66 2.28
N ARG A 12 13.24 19.08 1.10
CA ARG A 12 12.52 19.54 -0.09
C ARG A 12 11.04 19.13 0.03
N GLU A 13 10.13 20.07 -0.14
CA GLU A 13 8.70 19.75 -0.19
C GLU A 13 8.40 18.85 -1.40
N PRO A 14 7.55 17.82 -1.25
CA PRO A 14 7.15 16.96 -2.36
C PRO A 14 6.55 17.77 -3.51
N SER A 15 6.93 17.45 -4.74
CA SER A 15 6.28 18.03 -5.92
C SER A 15 4.87 17.45 -6.10
N THR A 16 4.06 18.09 -6.93
CA THR A 16 2.73 17.56 -7.29
C THR A 16 2.81 16.17 -7.93
N THR A 17 3.88 15.89 -8.67
CA THR A 17 4.13 14.57 -9.27
C THR A 17 4.44 13.53 -8.20
N ASP A 18 5.22 13.89 -7.18
CA ASP A 18 5.54 13.00 -6.06
C ASP A 18 4.26 12.67 -5.28
N LEU A 19 3.43 13.68 -5.00
CA LEU A 19 2.14 13.47 -4.33
C LEU A 19 1.20 12.60 -5.18
N ALA A 20 1.14 12.83 -6.49
CA ALA A 20 0.32 12.01 -7.38
C ALA A 20 0.80 10.55 -7.45
N ALA A 21 2.10 10.28 -7.27
CA ALA A 21 2.62 8.92 -7.20
C ALA A 21 2.16 8.20 -5.93
N ILE A 22 2.10 8.90 -4.80
CA ILE A 22 1.58 8.37 -3.53
C ILE A 22 0.09 8.02 -3.68
N GLU A 23 -0.71 8.91 -4.27
CA GLU A 23 -2.14 8.65 -4.49
C GLU A 23 -2.40 7.41 -5.35
N GLN A 24 -1.50 7.07 -6.29
CA GLN A 24 -1.59 5.85 -7.08
C GLN A 24 -1.36 4.58 -6.27
N GLU A 25 -0.63 4.66 -5.14
CA GLU A 25 -0.34 3.53 -4.26
C GLU A 25 -1.49 3.24 -3.29
N MET A 26 -2.33 4.24 -2.99
CA MET A 26 -3.42 4.14 -2.01
C MET A 26 -4.35 2.94 -2.22
N PRO A 27 -4.80 2.59 -3.45
CA PRO A 27 -5.65 1.42 -3.64
C PRO A 27 -5.00 0.10 -3.22
N LEU A 28 -3.68 -0.05 -3.43
CA LEU A 28 -2.94 -1.24 -3.00
C LEU A 28 -2.79 -1.26 -1.48
N ILE A 29 -2.44 -0.12 -0.87
CA ILE A 29 -2.32 0.02 0.59
C ILE A 29 -3.65 -0.35 1.27
N GLU A 30 -4.78 0.16 0.76
CA GLU A 30 -6.10 -0.20 1.29
C GLU A 30 -6.40 -1.70 1.17
N ALA A 31 -6.00 -2.32 0.06
CA ALA A 31 -6.18 -3.75 -0.14
C ALA A 31 -5.35 -4.58 0.85
N GLU A 32 -4.13 -4.14 1.15
CA GLU A 32 -3.24 -4.75 2.14
C GLU A 32 -3.77 -4.58 3.58
N VAL A 33 -4.32 -3.41 3.92
CA VAL A 33 -5.01 -3.18 5.20
C VAL A 33 -6.19 -4.13 5.35
N MET A 34 -7.03 -4.29 4.32
CA MET A 34 -8.14 -5.24 4.36
C MET A 34 -7.68 -6.70 4.50
N LEU A 35 -6.53 -7.05 3.92
CA LEU A 35 -5.93 -8.37 4.10
C LEU A 35 -5.47 -8.58 5.53
N LEU A 36 -4.80 -7.57 6.11
CA LEU A 36 -4.36 -7.60 7.49
C LEU A 36 -5.55 -7.72 8.45
N ASP A 37 -6.63 -6.97 8.24
CA ASP A 37 -7.85 -7.07 9.05
C ASP A 37 -8.47 -8.48 8.99
N ALA A 38 -8.51 -9.09 7.80
CA ALA A 38 -8.98 -10.46 7.64
C ALA A 38 -8.07 -11.47 8.37
N GLN A 39 -6.75 -11.27 8.32
CA GLN A 39 -5.79 -12.12 9.04
C GLN A 39 -5.91 -11.97 10.55
N ILE A 40 -6.07 -10.74 11.05
CA ILE A 40 -6.30 -10.46 12.48
C ILE A 40 -7.57 -11.17 12.93
N THR A 41 -8.65 -11.08 12.16
CA THR A 41 -9.91 -11.78 12.48
C THR A 41 -9.69 -13.28 12.66
N LEU A 42 -8.89 -13.91 11.79
CA LEU A 42 -8.60 -15.34 11.88
C LEU A 42 -7.71 -15.71 13.08
N LEU A 43 -6.74 -14.84 13.42
CA LEU A 43 -5.78 -15.11 14.50
C LEU A 43 -6.33 -14.84 15.89
N PHE A 44 -7.27 -13.90 16.02
CA PHE A 44 -7.76 -13.41 17.31
C PHE A 44 -9.22 -13.78 17.60
N SER A 45 -9.82 -14.68 16.82
CA SER A 45 -11.17 -15.17 17.10
C SER A 45 -11.15 -16.12 18.30
N ASP A 46 -11.94 -15.81 19.32
CA ASP A 46 -12.14 -16.69 20.50
C ASP A 46 -12.77 -18.05 20.12
N ALA A 47 -13.44 -18.11 18.96
CA ALA A 47 -14.00 -19.32 18.37
C ALA A 47 -13.26 -19.71 17.08
N ALA A 48 -13.47 -20.94 16.62
CA ALA A 48 -12.93 -21.37 15.32
C ALA A 48 -13.46 -20.46 14.18
N PRO A 49 -12.60 -20.03 13.23
CA PRO A 49 -13.01 -19.17 12.13
C PRO A 49 -14.15 -19.74 11.28
N SER A 50 -15.11 -18.88 10.92
CA SER A 50 -16.24 -19.24 10.08
C SER A 50 -15.88 -19.31 8.59
N GLU A 51 -16.73 -19.93 7.77
CA GLU A 51 -16.55 -19.92 6.30
C GLU A 51 -16.52 -18.51 5.71
N VAL A 52 -17.26 -17.58 6.32
CA VAL A 52 -17.29 -16.16 5.91
C VAL A 52 -15.92 -15.51 6.14
N ASP A 53 -15.24 -15.82 7.24
CA ASP A 53 -13.90 -15.28 7.54
C ASP A 53 -12.89 -15.78 6.51
N TRP A 54 -12.94 -17.07 6.18
CA TRP A 54 -12.14 -17.64 5.10
C TRP A 54 -12.45 -17.01 3.74
N GLN A 55 -13.72 -16.70 3.46
CA GLN A 55 -14.10 -16.01 2.22
C GLN A 55 -13.57 -14.58 2.19
N ARG A 56 -13.63 -13.86 3.31
CA ARG A 56 -13.05 -12.50 3.46
C ARG A 56 -11.56 -12.51 3.18
N LEU A 57 -10.81 -13.44 3.77
CA LEU A 57 -9.38 -13.60 3.51
C LEU A 57 -9.09 -13.79 2.02
N ARG A 58 -9.79 -14.74 1.36
CA ARG A 58 -9.59 -15.01 -0.08
C ARG A 58 -9.91 -13.79 -0.95
N ARG A 59 -10.96 -13.03 -0.60
CA ARG A 59 -11.32 -11.81 -1.32
C ARG A 59 -10.25 -10.72 -1.15
N ALA A 60 -9.73 -10.53 0.06
CA ALA A 60 -8.68 -9.56 0.33
C ALA A 60 -7.38 -9.90 -0.40
N GLN A 61 -6.94 -11.17 -0.38
CA GLN A 61 -5.78 -11.64 -1.15
C GLN A 61 -5.93 -11.36 -2.65
N ARG A 62 -7.11 -11.64 -3.22
CA ARG A 62 -7.38 -11.35 -4.64
C ARG A 62 -7.38 -9.85 -4.94
N ARG A 63 -7.87 -9.03 -4.01
CA ARG A 63 -7.83 -7.56 -4.15
C ARG A 63 -6.38 -7.06 -4.18
N VAL A 64 -5.53 -7.50 -3.25
CA VAL A 64 -4.10 -7.15 -3.24
C VAL A 64 -3.44 -7.46 -4.58
N LEU A 65 -3.62 -8.68 -5.11
CA LEU A 65 -3.04 -9.06 -6.39
C LEU A 65 -3.54 -8.20 -7.56
N ARG A 66 -4.83 -7.81 -7.54
CA ARG A 66 -5.41 -6.95 -8.56
C ARG A 66 -4.83 -5.53 -8.51
N GLU A 67 -4.79 -4.93 -7.33
CA GLU A 67 -4.28 -3.55 -7.17
C GLU A 67 -2.77 -3.48 -7.39
N ALA A 68 -2.01 -4.50 -6.96
CA ALA A 68 -0.57 -4.60 -7.24
C ALA A 68 -0.31 -4.65 -8.75
N ARG A 69 -1.11 -5.44 -9.49
CA ARG A 69 -1.03 -5.47 -10.96
C ARG A 69 -1.36 -4.12 -11.57
N ALA A 70 -2.38 -3.42 -11.08
CA ALA A 70 -2.77 -2.11 -11.58
C ALA A 70 -1.65 -1.07 -11.37
N LEU A 71 -1.08 -1.00 -10.16
CA LEU A 71 0.02 -0.10 -9.84
C LEU A 71 1.25 -0.36 -10.72
N LEU A 72 1.64 -1.63 -10.91
CA LEU A 72 2.74 -2.00 -11.79
C LEU A 72 2.49 -1.60 -13.25
N ALA A 73 1.25 -1.70 -13.74
CA ALA A 73 0.92 -1.25 -15.09
C ALA A 73 1.15 0.26 -15.25
N VAL A 74 0.73 1.06 -14.27
CA VAL A 74 0.93 2.53 -14.28
C VAL A 74 2.42 2.89 -14.21
N ARG A 75 3.18 2.26 -13.30
CA ARG A 75 4.64 2.49 -13.19
C ARG A 75 5.41 2.09 -14.46
N ASN A 76 4.99 1.05 -15.16
CA ASN A 76 5.61 0.70 -16.45
C ASN A 76 5.35 1.73 -17.55
N LEU A 77 4.19 2.39 -17.54
CA LEU A 77 3.88 3.47 -18.47
C LEU A 77 4.75 4.70 -18.21
N SER A 78 4.98 5.07 -16.95
CA SER A 78 5.84 6.20 -16.59
C SER A 78 7.30 5.98 -17.00
N VAL A 79 7.84 4.76 -16.82
CA VAL A 79 9.20 4.42 -17.25
C VAL A 79 9.37 4.56 -18.77
N ARG A 80 8.38 4.16 -19.56
CA ARG A 80 8.42 4.27 -21.03
C ARG A 80 8.33 5.71 -21.55
N GLN A 81 7.79 6.65 -20.77
CA GLN A 81 7.70 8.06 -21.17
C GLN A 81 9.01 8.82 -20.95
N VAL A 82 9.91 8.27 -20.13
CA VAL A 82 11.21 8.88 -19.78
C VAL A 82 12.36 8.33 -20.65
N ALA A 83 12.14 7.22 -21.35
CA ALA A 83 13.10 6.57 -22.25
C ALA A 83 12.89 6.98 -23.71
#